data_AF-A0A1F5FGL8-F1
#
_entry.id   AF-A0A1F5FGL8-F1
#
_cell.length_a   1.000
_cell.length_b   1.000
_cell.length_c   1.000
_cell.angle_alpha   90.00
_cell.angle_beta   90.00
_cell.angle_gamma   90.00
#
_symmetry.space_group_name_H-M   'P 1'
#
loop_
_entity.id
_entity.type
_entity.pdbx_description
1 polymer ?
#
loop_
_entity_poly.entity_id
_entity_poly.type
_entity_poly.pdbx_seq_one_letter_code
_entity_poly.pdbx_strand_id
1 'polypeptide(L)'
;MSIEYVVARPCAVKNDLGGDEAFLRACTWRLMARTAKREARKKNLRFEEVKLTHRIVSLDGVDQVVEPLSDILEEAARFEEKTGPCADCPACVLDETAGCFGTVGYPVTAEAEQWLYDRITGEVEPWAARGWREFWKGARADPARIALLRSKGDDFLEGKSAWGLTATSGGRPFTLNANELLAALFAAGSLKPADALMLLGLLGALDPDVDPEDEERPVIGVSEAENGETEEKLAFDIYPEPYDDPGICDLKAYLFALFFAAALGVELQVSL
;
A
#
# COMPACT_ATOMS: atom_id res chain seq x y z
N MET A 1 -2.32 11.57 8.95
CA MET A 1 -1.19 10.63 8.99
C MET A 1 -1.61 9.45 8.12
N SER A 2 -0.68 8.77 7.49
CA SER A 2 -0.99 7.66 6.58
C SER A 2 0.22 6.76 6.45
N ILE A 3 -0.03 5.50 6.11
CA ILE A 3 0.96 4.62 5.52
C ILE A 3 1.11 5.07 4.06
N GLU A 4 2.34 5.22 3.59
CA GLU A 4 2.64 5.68 2.23
C GLU A 4 3.28 4.54 1.44
N TYR A 5 2.96 4.43 0.15
CA TYR A 5 3.55 3.41 -0.68
C TYR A 5 3.84 3.90 -2.10
N VAL A 6 4.82 3.29 -2.75
CA VAL A 6 5.15 3.54 -4.17
C VAL A 6 5.58 2.27 -4.88
N VAL A 7 5.08 2.07 -6.11
CA VAL A 7 5.57 1.04 -7.03
C VAL A 7 6.96 1.45 -7.52
N ALA A 8 8.00 0.70 -7.14
CA ALA A 8 9.43 1.03 -7.32
C ALA A 8 9.94 0.85 -8.76
N ARG A 9 9.11 1.17 -9.76
CA ARG A 9 9.54 1.19 -11.16
C ARG A 9 10.51 2.35 -11.38
N PRO A 10 11.72 2.11 -11.92
CA PRO A 10 12.63 3.19 -12.31
C PRO A 10 12.02 4.10 -13.36
N CYS A 11 12.09 5.41 -13.16
CA CYS A 11 11.64 6.40 -14.15
C CYS A 11 12.45 7.70 -14.05
N ALA A 12 12.38 8.53 -15.10
CA ALA A 12 13.13 9.79 -15.16
C ALA A 12 12.79 10.73 -14.00
N VAL A 13 11.50 10.84 -13.64
CA VAL A 13 11.04 11.72 -12.55
C VAL A 13 11.66 11.33 -11.20
N LYS A 14 11.66 10.03 -10.87
CA LYS A 14 12.29 9.53 -9.64
C LYS A 14 13.79 9.77 -9.64
N ASN A 15 14.46 9.50 -10.76
CA ASN A 15 15.90 9.75 -10.89
C ASN A 15 16.25 11.22 -10.69
N ASP A 16 15.47 12.13 -11.27
CA ASP A 16 15.66 13.58 -11.17
C ASP A 16 15.37 14.13 -9.76
N LEU A 17 14.64 13.39 -8.94
CA LEU A 17 14.34 13.74 -7.54
C LEU A 17 15.31 13.08 -6.56
N GLY A 18 16.09 12.07 -7.00
CA GLY A 18 17.06 11.37 -6.16
C GLY A 18 16.61 9.99 -5.67
N GLY A 19 15.61 9.37 -6.31
CA GLY A 19 15.14 8.00 -6.02
C GLY A 19 13.73 7.92 -5.46
N ASP A 20 13.32 6.71 -5.05
CA ASP A 20 11.96 6.43 -4.56
C ASP A 20 11.62 7.17 -3.25
N GLU A 21 12.56 7.28 -2.31
CA GLU A 21 12.34 7.97 -1.03
C GLU A 21 12.08 9.47 -1.22
N ALA A 22 12.87 10.12 -2.09
CA ALA A 22 12.66 11.53 -2.42
C ALA A 22 11.35 11.75 -3.19
N PHE A 23 10.98 10.79 -4.06
CA PHE A 23 9.71 10.80 -4.76
C PHE A 23 8.51 10.65 -3.80
N LEU A 24 8.57 9.69 -2.85
CA LEU A 24 7.59 9.51 -1.79
C LEU A 24 7.38 10.82 -1.02
N ARG A 25 8.47 11.42 -0.52
CA ARG A 25 8.41 12.69 0.20
C ARG A 25 7.74 13.80 -0.62
N ALA A 26 8.10 13.93 -1.90
CA ALA A 26 7.52 14.94 -2.78
C ALA A 26 6.01 14.72 -3.01
N CYS A 27 5.58 13.47 -3.18
CA CYS A 27 4.16 13.11 -3.25
C CYS A 27 3.40 13.48 -1.96
N THR A 28 3.95 13.12 -0.80
CA THR A 28 3.39 13.47 0.51
C THR A 28 3.26 14.98 0.67
N TRP A 29 4.30 15.73 0.32
CA TRP A 29 4.30 17.19 0.41
C TRP A 29 3.25 17.81 -0.51
N ARG A 30 3.04 17.27 -1.71
CA ARG A 30 1.95 17.68 -2.60
C ARG A 30 0.58 17.47 -1.97
N LEU A 31 0.33 16.33 -1.33
CA LEU A 31 -0.94 16.06 -0.61
C LEU A 31 -1.13 17.01 0.59
N MET A 32 -0.08 17.20 1.39
CA MET A 32 -0.09 18.12 2.53
C MET A 32 -0.34 19.56 2.09
N ALA A 33 0.34 20.02 1.04
CA ALA A 33 0.19 21.35 0.45
C ALA A 33 -1.27 21.62 0.06
N ARG A 34 -1.91 20.67 -0.62
CA ARG A 34 -3.33 20.78 -1.03
C ARG A 34 -4.25 20.94 0.17
N THR A 35 -4.09 20.08 1.18
CA THR A 35 -4.91 20.10 2.39
C THR A 35 -4.69 21.39 3.19
N ALA A 36 -3.44 21.77 3.40
CA ALA A 36 -3.08 22.96 4.15
C ALA A 36 -3.52 24.26 3.46
N LYS A 37 -3.39 24.34 2.14
CA LYS A 37 -3.88 25.47 1.33
C LYS A 37 -5.39 25.64 1.47
N ARG A 38 -6.15 24.54 1.46
CA ARG A 38 -7.60 24.55 1.68
C ARG A 38 -7.95 25.07 3.07
N GLU A 39 -7.27 24.59 4.11
CA GLU A 39 -7.53 25.00 5.49
C GLU A 39 -7.10 26.45 5.78
N ALA A 40 -5.93 26.89 5.28
CA ALA A 40 -5.47 28.26 5.42
C ALA A 40 -6.44 29.26 4.77
N ARG A 41 -6.98 28.92 3.59
CA ARG A 41 -8.02 29.71 2.92
C ARG A 41 -9.30 29.79 3.73
N LYS A 42 -9.79 28.68 4.29
CA LYS A 42 -10.98 28.67 5.18
C LYS A 42 -10.79 29.57 6.40
N LYS A 43 -9.57 29.65 6.93
CA LYS A 43 -9.23 30.44 8.13
C LYS A 43 -8.71 31.85 7.82
N ASN A 44 -8.65 32.24 6.54
CA ASN A 44 -8.10 33.51 6.08
C ASN A 44 -6.68 33.81 6.61
N LEU A 45 -5.82 32.78 6.67
CA LEU A 45 -4.43 32.88 7.09
C LEU A 45 -3.51 33.10 5.89
N ARG A 46 -2.44 33.88 6.08
CA ARG A 46 -1.37 34.00 5.07
C ARG A 46 -0.50 32.74 5.13
N PHE A 47 -0.04 32.26 3.98
CA PHE A 47 0.68 30.97 3.93
C PHE A 47 2.03 31.03 4.66
N GLU A 48 2.68 32.19 4.66
CA GLU A 48 3.95 32.45 5.34
C GLU A 48 3.84 32.36 6.87
N GLU A 49 2.62 32.46 7.42
CA GLU A 49 2.34 32.38 8.85
C GLU A 49 1.96 30.97 9.30
N VAL A 50 1.74 30.05 8.35
CA VAL A 50 1.33 28.67 8.64
C VAL A 50 2.55 27.77 8.69
N LYS A 51 2.71 27.07 9.81
CA LYS A 51 3.68 25.98 9.96
C LYS A 51 2.95 24.65 9.98
N LEU A 52 3.43 23.70 9.20
CA LEU A 52 2.92 22.34 9.19
C LEU A 52 3.80 21.49 10.08
N THR A 53 3.14 20.72 10.94
CA THR A 53 3.78 19.69 11.74
C THR A 53 3.48 18.34 11.11
N HIS A 54 4.51 17.64 10.68
CA HIS A 54 4.43 16.25 10.25
C HIS A 54 5.04 15.35 11.32
N ARG A 55 4.41 14.20 11.57
CA ARG A 55 4.93 13.17 12.47
C ARG A 55 5.33 11.97 11.63
N ILE A 56 6.60 11.59 11.69
CA ILE A 56 7.15 10.41 11.04
C ILE A 56 7.27 9.34 12.11
N VAL A 57 6.70 8.16 11.87
CA VAL A 57 6.71 7.08 12.85
C VAL A 57 7.79 6.08 12.44
N SER A 58 8.95 6.13 13.08
CA SER A 58 10.08 5.24 12.81
C SER A 58 10.23 4.15 13.87
N LEU A 59 11.23 3.27 13.69
CA LEU A 59 11.62 2.28 14.72
C LEU A 59 12.22 2.94 15.96
N ASP A 60 12.81 4.13 15.82
CA ASP A 60 13.50 4.85 16.88
C ASP A 60 12.56 5.79 17.68
N GLY A 61 11.36 6.05 17.16
CA GLY A 61 10.36 6.85 17.83
C GLY A 61 9.42 7.58 16.88
N VAL A 62 8.77 8.63 17.40
CA VAL A 62 7.97 9.55 16.61
C VAL A 62 8.79 10.82 16.42
N ASP A 63 9.28 11.03 15.20
CA ASP A 63 9.96 12.25 14.82
C ASP A 63 8.94 13.31 14.43
N GLN A 64 9.16 14.53 14.91
CA GLN A 64 8.32 15.67 14.57
C GLN A 64 9.10 16.64 13.70
N VAL A 65 8.67 16.77 12.45
CA VAL A 65 9.24 17.72 11.48
C VAL A 65 8.28 18.90 11.39
N VAL A 66 8.80 20.12 11.54
CA VAL A 66 8.02 21.36 11.47
C VAL A 66 8.56 22.21 10.34
N GLU A 67 7.76 22.40 9.29
CA GLU A 67 8.16 23.14 8.10
C GLU A 67 7.19 24.29 7.80
N PRO A 68 7.67 25.43 7.26
CA PRO A 68 6.81 26.47 6.74
C PRO A 68 5.95 25.98 5.58
N LEU A 69 4.67 26.38 5.53
CA LEU A 69 3.79 26.02 4.41
C LEU A 69 4.30 26.59 3.07
N SER A 70 5.01 27.73 3.09
CA SER A 70 5.65 28.30 1.89
C SER A 70 6.62 27.32 1.23
N ASP A 71 7.44 26.64 2.04
CA ASP A 71 8.53 25.81 1.56
C ASP A 71 7.96 24.49 1.00
N ILE A 72 6.95 23.95 1.69
CA ILE A 72 6.18 22.80 1.20
C ILE A 72 5.45 23.13 -0.12
N LEU A 73 4.88 24.34 -0.24
CA LEU A 73 4.22 24.77 -1.49
C LEU A 73 5.23 24.92 -2.65
N GLU A 74 6.44 25.41 -2.37
CA GLU A 74 7.49 25.54 -3.37
C GLU A 74 7.97 24.18 -3.88
N GLU A 75 8.27 23.23 -2.98
CA GLU A 75 8.68 21.88 -3.38
C GLU A 75 7.57 21.12 -4.09
N ALA A 76 6.30 21.27 -3.64
CA ALA A 76 5.16 20.70 -4.35
C ALA A 76 5.02 21.27 -5.78
N ALA A 77 5.24 22.57 -5.98
CA ALA A 77 5.20 23.19 -7.30
C ALA A 77 6.30 22.65 -8.22
N ARG A 78 7.54 22.54 -7.71
CA ARG A 78 8.68 21.94 -8.44
C ARG A 78 8.41 20.48 -8.82
N PHE A 79 7.71 19.74 -7.96
CA PHE A 79 7.30 18.37 -8.27
C PHE A 79 6.22 18.34 -9.37
N GLU A 80 5.23 19.23 -9.33
CA GLU A 80 4.18 19.30 -10.36
C GLU A 80 4.76 19.63 -11.74
N GLU A 81 5.79 20.49 -11.84
CA GLU A 81 6.48 20.78 -13.10
C GLU A 81 7.16 19.56 -13.73
N LYS A 82 7.62 18.59 -12.92
CA LYS A 82 8.34 17.40 -13.37
C LYS A 82 7.44 16.21 -13.69
N THR A 83 6.18 16.23 -13.28
CA THR A 83 5.32 15.03 -13.28
C THR A 83 4.39 14.91 -14.48
N GLY A 84 4.44 15.84 -15.43
CA GLY A 84 3.72 15.73 -16.71
C GLY A 84 3.87 14.36 -17.41
N PRO A 85 5.09 13.79 -17.51
CA PRO A 85 5.30 12.46 -18.08
C PRO A 85 4.68 11.28 -17.31
N CYS A 86 4.17 11.49 -16.08
CA CYS A 86 3.60 10.42 -15.28
C CYS A 86 2.21 9.98 -15.77
N ALA A 87 1.50 10.79 -16.56
CA ALA A 87 0.14 10.47 -17.03
C ALA A 87 0.10 9.21 -17.91
N ASP A 88 1.14 9.01 -18.73
CA ASP A 88 1.26 7.86 -19.63
C ASP A 88 2.13 6.74 -19.03
N CYS A 89 2.43 6.80 -17.72
CA CYS A 89 3.31 5.83 -17.08
C CYS A 89 2.56 4.50 -16.90
N PRO A 90 3.13 3.36 -17.32
CA PRO A 90 2.54 2.05 -17.04
C PRO A 90 2.34 1.80 -15.54
N ALA A 91 3.18 2.39 -14.68
CA ALA A 91 3.03 2.30 -13.22
C ALA A 91 1.98 3.25 -12.63
N CYS A 92 1.17 3.93 -13.45
CA CYS A 92 0.09 4.78 -12.97
C CYS A 92 -1.10 3.92 -12.52
N VAL A 93 -1.07 3.50 -11.26
CA VAL A 93 -2.09 2.63 -10.64
C VAL A 93 -3.39 3.41 -10.35
N LEU A 94 -3.29 4.71 -10.06
CA LEU A 94 -4.40 5.54 -9.56
C LEU A 94 -5.04 6.52 -10.57
N ASP A 95 -4.83 6.33 -11.88
CA ASP A 95 -5.32 7.23 -12.96
C ASP A 95 -5.11 8.74 -12.66
N GLU A 96 -3.98 9.05 -12.02
CA GLU A 96 -3.61 10.41 -11.65
C GLU A 96 -2.12 10.67 -11.85
N THR A 97 -1.75 11.95 -11.94
CA THR A 97 -0.34 12.33 -12.01
C THR A 97 0.41 11.81 -10.79
N ALA A 98 1.47 11.03 -11.03
CA ALA A 98 2.22 10.29 -10.02
C ALA A 98 1.45 9.10 -9.40
N GLY A 99 0.50 8.50 -10.13
CA GLY A 99 -0.34 7.40 -9.66
C GLY A 99 0.37 6.08 -9.34
N CYS A 100 1.71 6.02 -9.40
CA CYS A 100 2.47 4.91 -8.81
C CYS A 100 2.60 5.02 -7.29
N PHE A 101 2.18 6.15 -6.71
CA PHE A 101 2.14 6.45 -5.28
C PHE A 101 0.72 6.34 -4.76
N GLY A 102 0.55 5.89 -3.52
CA GLY A 102 -0.72 5.95 -2.81
C GLY A 102 -0.53 5.96 -1.30
N THR A 103 -1.65 6.03 -0.58
CA THR A 103 -1.66 6.07 0.89
C THR A 103 -2.75 5.18 1.47
N VAL A 104 -2.52 4.67 2.68
CA VAL A 104 -3.57 4.13 3.55
C VAL A 104 -3.72 5.08 4.74
N GLY A 105 -4.88 5.69 4.89
CA GLY A 105 -5.15 6.70 5.92
C GLY A 105 -5.10 6.13 7.33
N TYR A 106 -4.60 6.94 8.27
CA TYR A 106 -4.77 6.70 9.69
C TYR A 106 -5.97 7.47 10.28
N PRO A 107 -6.66 6.88 11.27
CA PRO A 107 -6.47 5.50 11.71
C PRO A 107 -6.99 4.50 10.68
N VAL A 108 -6.37 3.32 10.59
CA VAL A 108 -6.98 2.19 9.86
C VAL A 108 -8.21 1.80 10.67
N THR A 109 -9.36 1.87 10.02
CA THR A 109 -10.64 1.66 10.70
C THR A 109 -10.79 0.23 11.16
N ALA A 110 -11.58 0.02 12.20
CA ALA A 110 -11.84 -1.33 12.69
C ALA A 110 -12.55 -2.19 11.62
N GLU A 111 -13.37 -1.55 10.77
CA GLU A 111 -14.05 -2.19 9.65
C GLU A 111 -13.08 -2.60 8.54
N ALA A 112 -12.08 -1.78 8.22
CA ALA A 112 -11.05 -2.12 7.25
C ALA A 112 -10.13 -3.25 7.73
N GLU A 113 -9.70 -3.20 9.01
CA GLU A 113 -8.97 -4.31 9.61
C GLU A 113 -9.80 -5.60 9.56
N GLN A 114 -11.09 -5.51 9.93
CA GLN A 114 -11.99 -6.65 9.90
C GLN A 114 -12.12 -7.25 8.50
N TRP A 115 -12.38 -6.40 7.51
CA TRP A 115 -12.51 -6.79 6.12
C TRP A 115 -11.27 -7.54 5.64
N LEU A 116 -10.07 -7.04 5.97
CA LEU A 116 -8.81 -7.69 5.62
C LEU A 116 -8.68 -9.08 6.24
N TYR A 117 -9.10 -9.23 7.50
CA TYR A 117 -9.04 -10.50 8.23
C TYR A 117 -10.04 -11.53 7.73
N ASP A 118 -11.24 -11.09 7.36
CA ASP A 118 -12.28 -11.97 6.82
C ASP A 118 -11.89 -12.60 5.48
N ARG A 119 -10.96 -11.98 4.76
CA ARG A 119 -10.36 -12.59 3.55
C ARG A 119 -9.45 -13.78 3.85
N ILE A 120 -8.96 -13.90 5.08
CA ILE A 120 -8.15 -15.03 5.55
C ILE A 120 -9.07 -16.01 6.29
N THR A 121 -10.13 -16.45 5.61
CA THR A 121 -11.04 -17.47 6.12
C THR A 121 -11.19 -18.57 5.08
N GLY A 122 -11.22 -19.84 5.51
CA GLY A 122 -11.33 -20.99 4.61
C GLY A 122 -9.98 -21.58 4.22
N GLU A 123 -9.84 -22.00 2.97
CA GLU A 123 -8.63 -22.63 2.42
C GLU A 123 -7.75 -21.56 1.76
N VAL A 124 -6.50 -21.45 2.21
CA VAL A 124 -5.47 -20.63 1.55
C VAL A 124 -4.60 -21.49 0.64
N GLU A 125 -4.15 -20.89 -0.45
CA GLU A 125 -3.30 -21.56 -1.41
C GLU A 125 -2.03 -22.13 -0.77
N PRO A 126 -1.65 -23.40 -1.06
CA PRO A 126 -0.46 -24.03 -0.48
C PRO A 126 0.85 -23.28 -0.74
N TRP A 127 0.97 -22.62 -1.90
CA TRP A 127 2.12 -21.79 -2.25
C TRP A 127 2.17 -20.51 -1.42
N ALA A 128 1.02 -19.87 -1.16
CA ALA A 128 0.94 -18.67 -0.33
C ALA A 128 1.27 -18.99 1.14
N ALA A 129 0.76 -20.09 1.69
CA ALA A 129 1.08 -20.54 3.05
C ALA A 129 2.55 -20.99 3.21
N ARG A 130 3.19 -21.50 2.14
CA ARG A 130 4.62 -21.77 2.10
C ARG A 130 5.42 -20.45 2.05
N GLY A 131 5.05 -19.55 1.16
CA GLY A 131 5.64 -18.21 1.05
C GLY A 131 5.61 -17.48 2.39
N TRP A 132 4.48 -17.52 3.11
CA TRP A 132 4.34 -16.92 4.44
C TRP A 132 5.41 -17.39 5.43
N ARG A 133 5.65 -18.71 5.45
CA ARG A 133 6.66 -19.30 6.34
C ARG A 133 8.08 -18.93 5.93
N GLU A 134 8.36 -18.78 4.63
CA GLU A 134 9.67 -18.34 4.14
C GLU A 134 9.90 -16.85 4.39
N PHE A 135 8.87 -16.01 4.19
CA PHE A 135 8.91 -14.57 4.46
C PHE A 135 9.47 -14.32 5.86
N TRP A 136 8.90 -14.97 6.89
CA TRP A 136 9.33 -14.78 8.28
C TRP A 136 10.73 -15.31 8.63
N LYS A 137 11.36 -16.14 7.79
CA LYS A 137 12.77 -16.53 8.00
C LYS A 137 13.75 -15.41 7.62
N GLY A 138 13.34 -14.52 6.72
CA GLY A 138 14.16 -13.41 6.22
C GLY A 138 13.55 -12.03 6.48
N ALA A 139 12.37 -11.96 7.11
CA ALA A 139 11.57 -10.75 7.23
C ALA A 139 12.30 -9.69 8.05
N ARG A 140 12.18 -8.45 7.56
CA ARG A 140 12.55 -7.23 8.29
C ARG A 140 11.36 -6.58 9.00
N ALA A 141 10.16 -7.15 8.85
CA ALA A 141 8.96 -6.72 9.52
C ALA A 141 8.99 -7.12 11.01
N ASP A 142 8.40 -6.29 11.87
CA ASP A 142 8.29 -6.55 13.31
C ASP A 142 6.82 -6.44 13.77
N PRO A 143 6.15 -7.58 14.08
CA PRO A 143 4.80 -7.59 14.63
C PRO A 143 4.65 -6.81 15.95
N ALA A 144 5.72 -6.67 16.73
CA ALA A 144 5.70 -5.88 17.96
C ALA A 144 5.50 -4.38 17.67
N ARG A 145 5.94 -3.90 16.50
CA ARG A 145 5.67 -2.52 16.05
C ARG A 145 4.19 -2.26 15.86
N ILE A 146 3.47 -3.19 15.22
CA ILE A 146 2.01 -3.08 15.05
C ILE A 146 1.31 -3.14 16.40
N ALA A 147 1.76 -4.03 17.31
CA ALA A 147 1.22 -4.08 18.67
C ALA A 147 1.42 -2.75 19.43
N LEU A 148 2.57 -2.11 19.26
CA LEU A 148 2.85 -0.79 19.83
C LEU A 148 1.92 0.27 19.24
N LEU A 149 1.74 0.34 17.92
CA LEU A 149 0.82 1.29 17.27
C LEU A 149 -0.60 1.11 17.79
N ARG A 150 -1.08 -0.14 17.90
CA ARG A 150 -2.38 -0.46 18.50
C ARG A 150 -2.51 0.02 19.95
N SER A 151 -1.43 -0.05 20.72
CA SER A 151 -1.43 0.41 22.13
C SER A 151 -1.49 1.94 22.29
N LYS A 152 -1.24 2.70 21.22
CA LYS A 152 -1.33 4.18 21.22
C LYS A 152 -2.77 4.70 21.06
N GLY A 153 -3.77 3.81 21.11
CA GLY A 153 -5.18 4.16 20.98
C GLY A 153 -5.59 4.32 19.52
N ASP A 154 -6.65 5.10 19.30
CA ASP A 154 -7.32 5.22 18.00
C ASP A 154 -6.59 6.17 17.02
N ASP A 155 -5.31 6.48 17.27
CA ASP A 155 -4.48 7.35 16.42
C ASP A 155 -3.98 6.64 15.15
N PHE A 156 -3.83 5.30 15.22
CA PHE A 156 -3.25 4.48 14.15
C PHE A 156 -4.14 3.30 13.75
N LEU A 157 -4.66 2.57 14.73
CA LEU A 157 -5.48 1.38 14.52
C LEU A 157 -6.69 1.48 15.46
N GLU A 158 -7.90 1.49 14.91
CA GLU A 158 -9.11 1.48 15.75
C GLU A 158 -9.41 0.09 16.34
N GLY A 159 -8.91 -0.98 15.70
CA GLY A 159 -9.02 -2.33 16.21
C GLY A 159 -8.32 -2.47 17.57
N LYS A 160 -9.00 -3.04 18.58
CA LYS A 160 -8.46 -3.08 19.95
C LYS A 160 -7.73 -4.37 20.30
N SER A 161 -7.87 -5.41 19.49
CA SER A 161 -7.26 -6.71 19.75
C SER A 161 -6.61 -7.27 18.50
N ALA A 162 -5.46 -7.93 18.69
CA ALA A 162 -4.88 -8.76 17.64
C ALA A 162 -5.68 -10.07 17.57
N TRP A 163 -6.24 -10.37 16.41
CA TRP A 163 -7.02 -11.57 16.20
C TRP A 163 -6.10 -12.72 15.80
N GLY A 164 -6.38 -13.92 16.32
CA GLY A 164 -5.81 -15.14 15.79
C GLY A 164 -6.58 -15.52 14.54
N LEU A 165 -5.93 -15.51 13.39
CA LEU A 165 -6.54 -15.83 12.10
C LEU A 165 -6.26 -17.30 11.82
N THR A 166 -7.33 -18.06 11.58
CA THR A 166 -7.25 -19.52 11.36
C THR A 166 -7.86 -19.84 10.00
N ALA A 167 -7.06 -20.49 9.17
CA ALA A 167 -7.42 -21.00 7.86
C ALA A 167 -6.95 -22.46 7.75
N THR A 168 -7.15 -23.07 6.59
CA THR A 168 -6.59 -24.37 6.22
C THR A 168 -5.72 -24.23 4.98
N SER A 169 -4.70 -25.08 4.84
CA SER A 169 -3.86 -25.16 3.65
C SER A 169 -3.45 -26.59 3.40
N GLY A 170 -3.81 -27.14 2.24
CA GLY A 170 -3.70 -28.57 1.94
C GLY A 170 -4.45 -29.43 2.96
N GLY A 171 -5.59 -28.95 3.45
CA GLY A 171 -6.38 -29.62 4.50
C GLY A 171 -5.74 -29.67 5.89
N ARG A 172 -4.67 -28.89 6.14
CA ARG A 172 -4.03 -28.76 7.46
C ARG A 172 -4.31 -27.38 8.07
N PRO A 173 -4.43 -27.26 9.41
CA PRO A 173 -4.57 -25.96 10.04
C PRO A 173 -3.41 -25.02 9.71
N PHE A 174 -3.73 -23.80 9.32
CA PHE A 174 -2.81 -22.71 9.10
C PHE A 174 -3.25 -21.52 9.94
N THR A 175 -2.38 -21.01 10.80
CA THR A 175 -2.70 -19.92 11.71
C THR A 175 -1.72 -18.78 11.53
N LEU A 176 -2.22 -17.56 11.57
CA LEU A 176 -1.40 -16.35 11.55
C LEU A 176 -1.96 -15.30 12.50
N ASN A 177 -1.11 -14.38 12.94
CA ASN A 177 -1.49 -13.30 13.84
C ASN A 177 -1.87 -12.04 13.03
N ALA A 178 -2.95 -11.35 13.41
CA ALA A 178 -3.32 -10.06 12.83
C ALA A 178 -2.17 -9.05 12.78
N ASN A 179 -1.35 -8.95 13.83
CA ASN A 179 -0.19 -8.07 13.86
C ASN A 179 0.93 -8.55 12.93
N GLU A 180 1.07 -9.86 12.69
CA GLU A 180 2.02 -10.36 11.70
C GLU A 180 1.56 -9.97 10.29
N LEU A 181 0.27 -10.13 9.97
CA LEU A 181 -0.29 -9.71 8.69
C LEU A 181 -0.07 -8.22 8.43
N LEU A 182 -0.46 -7.38 9.38
CA LEU A 182 -0.28 -5.94 9.27
C LEU A 182 1.21 -5.54 9.22
N ALA A 183 2.09 -6.26 9.92
CA ALA A 183 3.52 -6.00 9.86
C ALA A 183 4.10 -6.40 8.50
N ALA A 184 3.64 -7.51 7.92
CA ALA A 184 4.05 -7.92 6.58
C ALA A 184 3.58 -6.90 5.52
N LEU A 185 2.34 -6.39 5.63
CA LEU A 185 1.81 -5.39 4.71
C LEU A 185 2.51 -4.03 4.90
N PHE A 186 2.55 -3.52 6.12
CA PHE A 186 2.91 -2.11 6.34
C PHE A 186 4.31 -1.89 6.92
N ALA A 187 4.86 -2.86 7.63
CA ALA A 187 6.15 -2.72 8.33
C ALA A 187 7.33 -3.42 7.63
N ALA A 188 7.14 -4.02 6.46
CA ALA A 188 8.22 -4.69 5.72
C ALA A 188 9.22 -3.70 5.10
N GLY A 189 8.83 -2.45 4.88
CA GLY A 189 9.65 -1.40 4.25
C GLY A 189 9.74 -1.55 2.73
N SER A 190 10.11 -2.73 2.25
CA SER A 190 10.03 -3.11 0.84
C SER A 190 9.46 -4.51 0.69
N LEU A 191 8.52 -4.67 -0.25
CA LEU A 191 7.92 -5.94 -0.61
C LEU A 191 8.36 -6.32 -2.03
N LYS A 192 9.04 -7.46 -2.16
CA LYS A 192 9.43 -8.00 -3.46
C LYS A 192 8.22 -8.56 -4.19
N PRO A 193 8.29 -8.78 -5.52
CA PRO A 193 7.20 -9.41 -6.27
C PRO A 193 6.69 -10.72 -5.64
N ALA A 194 7.58 -11.59 -5.17
CA ALA A 194 7.20 -12.84 -4.52
C ALA A 194 6.47 -12.62 -3.18
N ASP A 195 6.89 -11.63 -2.39
CA ASP A 195 6.23 -11.27 -1.13
C ASP A 195 4.83 -10.68 -1.41
N ALA A 196 4.71 -9.83 -2.44
CA ALA A 196 3.44 -9.26 -2.86
C ALA A 196 2.46 -10.35 -3.33
N LEU A 197 2.88 -11.28 -4.19
CA LEU A 197 2.03 -12.38 -4.65
C LEU A 197 1.61 -13.28 -3.49
N MET A 198 2.54 -13.60 -2.57
CA MET A 198 2.20 -14.34 -1.35
C MET A 198 1.11 -13.63 -0.54
N LEU A 199 1.25 -12.33 -0.25
CA LEU A 199 0.24 -11.57 0.50
C LEU A 199 -1.11 -11.57 -0.22
N LEU A 200 -1.11 -11.39 -1.54
CA LEU A 200 -2.33 -11.42 -2.35
C LEU A 200 -2.99 -12.79 -2.34
N GLY A 201 -2.21 -13.87 -2.45
CA GLY A 201 -2.73 -15.25 -2.37
C GLY A 201 -3.31 -15.58 -1.00
N LEU A 202 -2.66 -15.14 0.10
CA LEU A 202 -3.20 -15.31 1.46
C LEU A 202 -4.54 -14.60 1.65
N LEU A 203 -4.68 -13.43 1.02
CA LEU A 203 -5.89 -12.61 1.07
C LEU A 203 -6.91 -13.02 -0.01
N GLY A 204 -6.69 -14.10 -0.76
CA GLY A 204 -7.57 -14.52 -1.85
C GLY A 204 -7.85 -13.39 -2.84
N ALA A 205 -6.86 -12.51 -3.09
CA ALA A 205 -6.98 -11.36 -3.97
C ALA A 205 -6.69 -11.70 -5.43
N LEU A 206 -6.13 -12.90 -5.67
CA LEU A 206 -5.82 -13.41 -7.00
C LEU A 206 -6.92 -14.36 -7.48
N ASP A 207 -7.06 -14.48 -8.80
CA ASP A 207 -7.86 -15.54 -9.42
C ASP A 207 -7.32 -16.91 -8.96
N PRO A 208 -8.17 -17.85 -8.49
CA PRO A 208 -7.73 -19.16 -8.00
C PRO A 208 -6.98 -20.00 -9.03
N ASP A 209 -7.13 -19.69 -10.33
CA ASP A 209 -6.37 -20.37 -11.37
C ASP A 209 -4.92 -19.86 -11.49
N VAL A 210 -4.54 -18.79 -10.79
CA VAL A 210 -3.15 -18.29 -10.75
C VAL A 210 -2.30 -19.18 -9.87
N ASP A 211 -1.25 -19.75 -10.48
CA ASP A 211 -0.11 -20.31 -9.75
C ASP A 211 1.14 -19.53 -10.13
N PRO A 212 1.72 -18.71 -9.23
CA PRO A 212 2.93 -17.95 -9.53
C PRO A 212 4.18 -18.83 -9.69
N GLU A 213 4.11 -20.12 -9.34
CA GLU A 213 5.15 -21.11 -9.64
C GLU A 213 4.99 -21.70 -11.06
N ASP A 214 3.87 -21.48 -11.75
CA ASP A 214 3.58 -21.96 -13.11
C ASP A 214 3.91 -20.88 -14.17
N GLU A 215 4.99 -21.10 -14.92
CA GLU A 215 5.43 -20.19 -16.01
C GLU A 215 4.40 -20.05 -17.14
N GLU A 216 3.46 -20.99 -17.27
CA GLU A 216 2.39 -20.96 -18.28
C GLU A 216 1.17 -20.12 -17.83
N ARG A 217 1.09 -19.72 -16.56
CA ARG A 217 -0.02 -18.95 -15.98
C ARG A 217 0.43 -17.58 -15.45
N PRO A 218 0.71 -16.61 -16.33
CA PRO A 218 1.17 -15.30 -15.90
C PRO A 218 0.09 -14.57 -15.08
N VAL A 219 0.56 -13.80 -14.09
CA VAL A 219 -0.23 -12.90 -13.21
C VAL A 219 -1.05 -11.87 -14.01
N ILE A 220 -0.63 -11.58 -15.25
CA ILE A 220 -1.44 -10.91 -16.28
C ILE A 220 -1.75 -11.98 -17.33
N GLY A 221 -2.98 -12.50 -17.28
CA GLY A 221 -3.46 -13.52 -18.20
C GLY A 221 -3.94 -12.91 -19.52
N VAL A 222 -3.72 -13.66 -20.60
CA VAL A 222 -4.25 -13.36 -21.92
C VAL A 222 -5.27 -14.46 -22.21
N SER A 223 -6.56 -14.17 -22.07
CA SER A 223 -7.66 -15.12 -22.27
C SER A 223 -8.32 -14.92 -23.62
N GLU A 224 -8.70 -16.00 -24.31
CA GLU A 224 -9.56 -15.90 -25.49
C GLU A 224 -11.00 -15.65 -25.04
N ALA A 225 -11.56 -14.50 -25.41
CA ALA A 225 -12.97 -14.18 -25.24
C ALA A 225 -13.84 -15.06 -26.16
N GLU A 226 -15.12 -15.22 -25.81
CA GLU A 226 -16.07 -16.06 -26.55
C GLU A 226 -16.23 -15.69 -28.04
N ASN A 227 -15.85 -14.46 -28.41
CA ASN A 227 -15.86 -13.95 -29.79
C ASN A 227 -14.56 -14.26 -30.57
N GLY A 228 -13.57 -14.93 -29.95
CA GLY A 228 -12.26 -15.21 -30.53
C GLY A 228 -11.28 -14.03 -30.46
N GLU A 229 -11.64 -12.94 -29.77
CA GLU A 229 -10.70 -11.86 -29.45
C GLU A 229 -9.90 -12.22 -28.21
N THR A 230 -8.68 -11.72 -28.13
CA THR A 230 -7.83 -11.95 -26.98
C THR A 230 -8.05 -10.83 -25.96
N GLU A 231 -8.64 -11.14 -24.80
CA GLU A 231 -8.82 -10.21 -23.70
C GLU A 231 -7.71 -10.40 -22.66
N GLU A 232 -7.02 -9.31 -22.32
CA GLU A 232 -6.14 -9.26 -21.16
C GLU A 232 -6.98 -9.27 -19.89
N LYS A 233 -6.97 -10.38 -19.16
CA LYS A 233 -7.63 -10.50 -17.86
C LYS A 233 -6.60 -10.33 -16.76
N LEU A 234 -6.75 -9.28 -15.98
CA LEU A 234 -5.99 -9.12 -14.74
C LEU A 234 -6.44 -10.20 -13.77
N ALA A 235 -5.50 -10.95 -13.22
CA ALA A 235 -5.81 -11.99 -12.26
C ALA A 235 -5.95 -11.43 -10.83
N PHE A 236 -6.70 -10.33 -10.69
CA PHE A 236 -6.96 -9.62 -9.45
C PHE A 236 -8.46 -9.39 -9.29
N ASP A 237 -9.03 -9.84 -8.17
CA ASP A 237 -10.49 -9.95 -7.98
C ASP A 237 -11.03 -9.06 -6.85
N ILE A 238 -10.34 -7.94 -6.59
CA ILE A 238 -10.76 -6.99 -5.55
C ILE A 238 -11.01 -5.63 -6.19
N TYR A 239 -12.24 -5.14 -6.11
CA TYR A 239 -12.63 -3.86 -6.68
C TYR A 239 -13.29 -2.95 -5.63
N PRO A 240 -13.10 -1.62 -5.71
CA PRO A 240 -13.83 -0.69 -4.87
C PRO A 240 -15.34 -0.83 -5.06
N GLU A 241 -16.08 -0.81 -3.96
CA GLU A 241 -17.54 -0.92 -3.92
C GLU A 241 -18.15 0.38 -3.36
N PRO A 242 -19.35 0.79 -3.79
CA PRO A 242 -19.94 2.06 -3.35
C PRO A 242 -20.21 2.17 -1.85
N TYR A 243 -20.21 1.04 -1.14
CA TYR A 243 -20.46 0.94 0.30
C TYR A 243 -19.20 0.64 1.12
N ASP A 244 -18.03 0.60 0.47
CA ASP A 244 -16.77 0.47 1.19
C ASP A 244 -16.59 1.68 2.12
N ASP A 245 -16.16 1.40 3.35
CA ASP A 245 -15.66 2.46 4.21
C ASP A 245 -14.35 3.03 3.61
N PRO A 246 -13.92 4.24 4.03
CA PRO A 246 -12.70 4.84 3.50
C PRO A 246 -11.45 3.97 3.72
N GLY A 247 -11.37 3.23 4.82
CA GLY A 247 -10.23 2.34 5.10
C GLY A 247 -10.18 1.14 4.14
N ILE A 248 -11.31 0.53 3.82
CA ILE A 248 -11.42 -0.56 2.84
C ILE A 248 -11.05 -0.03 1.46
N CYS A 249 -11.55 1.14 1.05
CA CYS A 249 -11.14 1.77 -0.21
C CYS A 249 -9.61 1.88 -0.33
N ASP A 250 -8.97 2.39 0.73
CA ASP A 250 -7.51 2.54 0.81
C ASP A 250 -6.79 1.19 0.76
N LEU A 251 -7.27 0.18 1.49
CA LEU A 251 -6.70 -1.17 1.47
C LEU A 251 -6.83 -1.82 0.10
N LYS A 252 -7.98 -1.71 -0.57
CA LYS A 252 -8.19 -2.25 -1.91
C LYS A 252 -7.23 -1.60 -2.92
N ALA A 253 -7.06 -0.28 -2.85
CA ALA A 253 -6.07 0.43 -3.68
C ALA A 253 -4.63 -0.04 -3.39
N TYR A 254 -4.28 -0.23 -2.12
CA TYR A 254 -2.98 -0.76 -1.71
C TYR A 254 -2.73 -2.19 -2.22
N LEU A 255 -3.71 -3.09 -2.10
CA LEU A 255 -3.62 -4.45 -2.63
C LEU A 255 -3.49 -4.44 -4.16
N PHE A 256 -4.19 -3.54 -4.85
CA PHE A 256 -4.03 -3.38 -6.29
C PHE A 256 -2.62 -2.89 -6.66
N ALA A 257 -2.04 -1.97 -5.89
CA ALA A 257 -0.65 -1.54 -6.07
C ALA A 257 0.36 -2.67 -5.82
N LEU A 258 0.12 -3.55 -4.85
CA LEU A 258 0.91 -4.78 -4.64
C LEU A 258 0.86 -5.69 -5.86
N PHE A 259 -0.35 -5.96 -6.36
CA PHE A 259 -0.57 -6.78 -7.55
C PHE A 259 0.17 -6.18 -8.74
N PHE A 260 0.03 -4.87 -8.93
CA PHE A 260 0.65 -4.17 -10.04
C PHE A 260 2.19 -4.16 -9.96
N ALA A 261 2.76 -3.95 -8.77
CA ALA A 261 4.20 -4.04 -8.55
C ALA A 261 4.73 -5.44 -8.88
N ALA A 262 4.03 -6.48 -8.42
CA ALA A 262 4.37 -7.87 -8.73
C ALA A 262 4.30 -8.16 -10.23
N ALA A 263 3.24 -7.72 -10.90
CA ALA A 263 3.04 -7.89 -12.34
C ALA A 263 4.13 -7.18 -13.18
N LEU A 264 4.63 -6.05 -12.70
CA LEU A 264 5.77 -5.34 -13.30
C LEU A 264 7.14 -5.93 -12.92
N GLY A 265 7.20 -6.90 -12.01
CA GLY A 265 8.46 -7.46 -11.51
C GLY A 265 9.30 -6.46 -10.71
N VAL A 266 8.67 -5.49 -10.04
CA VAL A 266 9.36 -4.47 -9.22
C VAL A 266 8.89 -4.53 -7.77
N GLU A 267 9.67 -3.93 -6.87
CA GLU A 267 9.29 -3.85 -5.45
C GLU A 267 8.16 -2.84 -5.21
N LEU A 268 7.38 -3.04 -4.15
CA LEU A 268 6.55 -2.00 -3.56
C LEU A 268 7.28 -1.47 -2.32
N GLN A 269 7.65 -0.18 -2.32
CA GLN A 269 8.19 0.47 -1.13
C GLN A 269 7.03 0.94 -0.25
N VAL A 270 7.15 0.75 1.06
CA VAL A 270 6.14 1.10 2.05
C VAL A 270 6.80 1.87 3.20
N SER A 271 6.20 2.99 3.59
CA SER A 271 6.66 3.86 4.68
C SER A 271 5.54 4.05 5.70
N LEU A 272 5.89 3.90 6.97
CA LEU A 272 5.00 3.98 8.14
C LEU A 272 5.08 5.33 8.86
#